data_AF-A0A3D0XFB0-F1
#
_entry.id   AF-A0A3D0XFB0-F1
#
_cell.length_a   1.000
_cell.length_b   1.000
_cell.length_c   1.000
_cell.angle_alpha   90.00
_cell.angle_beta   90.00
_cell.angle_gamma   90.00
#
_symmetry.space_group_name_H-M   'P 1'
#
loop_
_entity.id
_entity.type
_entity.pdbx_description
1 polymer ?
#
loop_
_entity_poly.entity_id
_entity_poly.type
_entity_poly.pdbx_seq_one_letter_code
_entity_poly.pdbx_strand_id
1 'polypeptide(L)' 'GWRMLICQPLDAHGLAEGTPVIAIDPLGAGMHQKVIISSDGSAARLAVMDDKSPVRQIIIAIIDEPEKEAAA' A
#
# COMPACT_ATOMS: atom_id res chain seq x y z
N GLY A 1 7.65 -3.46 16.53
CA GLY A 1 8.27 -3.19 15.21
C GLY A 1 7.16 -2.94 14.20
N TRP A 2 7.46 -2.27 13.08
CA TRP A 2 6.47 -2.01 12.02
C TRP A 2 6.48 -3.14 11.00
N ARG A 3 5.29 -3.58 10.56
CA ARG A 3 5.18 -4.48 9.41
C ARG A 3 5.55 -3.72 8.16
N MET A 4 6.43 -4.28 7.36
CA MET A 4 6.91 -3.69 6.11
C MET A 4 6.71 -4.69 4.99
N LEU A 5 6.16 -4.21 3.87
CA LEU A 5 5.90 -5.02 2.68
C LEU A 5 6.64 -4.43 1.48
N ILE A 6 7.12 -5.31 0.61
CA ILE A 6 7.59 -4.93 -0.72
C ILE A 6 6.37 -4.84 -1.62
N CYS A 7 6.16 -3.67 -2.21
CA CYS A 7 5.03 -3.39 -3.08
C CYS A 7 5.54 -3.07 -4.49
N GLN A 8 5.08 -3.83 -5.47
CA GLN A 8 5.30 -3.55 -6.88
C GLN A 8 4.23 -2.54 -7.35
N PRO A 9 4.60 -1.32 -7.80
CA PRO A 9 3.64 -0.43 -8.42
C PRO A 9 3.03 -1.09 -9.66
N LEU A 10 1.77 -0.76 -9.93
CA LEU A 10 1.02 -1.28 -11.06
C LEU A 10 0.61 -0.15 -12.00
N ASP A 11 0.62 -0.42 -13.29
CA ASP A 11 0.09 0.49 -14.30
C ASP A 11 -1.46 0.48 -14.32
N ALA A 12 -2.05 1.25 -15.24
CA ALA A 12 -3.50 1.32 -15.41
C ALA A 12 -4.15 0.00 -15.85
N HIS A 13 -3.37 -0.97 -16.34
CA HIS A 13 -3.82 -2.30 -16.72
C HIS A 13 -3.59 -3.35 -15.61
N GLY A 14 -3.03 -2.94 -14.46
CA GLY A 14 -2.72 -3.83 -13.35
C GLY A 14 -1.45 -4.66 -13.55
N LEU A 15 -0.61 -4.30 -14.53
CA LEU A 15 0.68 -4.95 -14.76
C LEU A 15 1.77 -4.26 -13.95
N ALA A 16 2.81 -5.02 -13.60
CA ALA A 16 3.94 -4.49 -12.84
C ALA A 16 4.65 -3.36 -13.59
N GLU A 17 4.77 -2.20 -12.95
CA GLU A 17 5.42 -1.01 -13.49
C GLU A 17 6.41 -0.41 -12.48
N GLY A 18 7.55 0.06 -12.97
CA GLY A 18 8.50 0.82 -12.17
C GLY A 18 9.23 0.00 -11.10
N THR A 19 9.84 0.71 -10.16
CA THR A 19 10.68 0.12 -9.10
C THR A 19 9.83 -0.24 -7.88
N PRO A 20 9.99 -1.45 -7.31
CA PRO A 20 9.34 -1.81 -6.06
C PRO A 20 9.67 -0.84 -4.92
N VAL A 21 8.69 -0.57 -4.07
CA VAL A 21 8.84 0.28 -2.88
C VAL A 21 8.59 -0.53 -1.61
N ILE A 22 9.20 -0.11 -0.50
CA ILE A 22 8.89 -0.64 0.83
C ILE A 22 7.87 0.29 1.48
N ALA A 23 6.73 -0.25 1.92
CA ALA A 23 5.71 0.49 2.64
C ALA A 23 5.42 -0.13 4.01
N ILE A 24 5.08 0.72 4.99
CA ILE A 24 4.54 0.23 6.26
C ILE A 24 3.08 -0.18 6.10
N ASP A 25 2.69 -1.26 6.78
CA ASP A 25 1.37 -1.86 6.67
C ASP A 25 0.64 -1.88 8.03
N PRO A 26 -0.20 -0.86 8.31
CA PRO A 26 -1.07 -0.88 9.48
C PRO A 26 -2.36 -1.67 9.24
N LEU A 27 -2.70 -2.05 8.01
CA LEU A 27 -4.00 -2.62 7.64
C LEU A 27 -4.00 -4.15 7.55
N GLY A 28 -2.83 -4.77 7.49
CA GLY A 28 -2.74 -6.23 7.48
C GLY A 28 -2.79 -6.84 6.07
N ALA A 29 -2.36 -6.12 5.03
CA ALA A 29 -2.38 -6.59 3.65
C ALA A 29 -1.69 -7.96 3.45
N GLY A 30 -2.34 -8.83 2.67
CA GLY A 30 -1.85 -10.16 2.30
C GLY A 30 -0.96 -10.14 1.05
N MET A 31 -0.26 -11.24 0.83
CA MET A 31 0.54 -11.42 -0.39
C MET A 31 -0.38 -11.39 -1.62
N HIS A 32 0.07 -10.70 -2.67
CA HIS A 32 -0.67 -10.51 -3.94
C HIS A 32 -1.96 -9.68 -3.86
N GLN A 33 -2.34 -9.14 -2.69
CA GLN A 33 -3.42 -8.16 -2.63
C GLN A 33 -2.97 -6.83 -3.25
N LYS A 34 -3.88 -6.20 -3.98
CA LYS A 34 -3.69 -4.85 -4.49
C LYS A 34 -3.95 -3.86 -3.35
N VAL A 35 -3.12 -2.83 -3.26
CA VAL A 35 -3.18 -1.83 -2.19
C VAL A 35 -3.01 -0.44 -2.75
N ILE A 36 -3.48 0.57 -2.02
CA ILE A 36 -3.17 1.98 -2.29
C ILE A 36 -2.07 2.41 -1.32
N ILE A 37 -1.00 2.97 -1.87
CA ILE A 37 0.12 3.52 -1.11
C ILE A 37 0.05 5.04 -1.19
N SER A 38 0.15 5.69 -0.03
CA SER A 38 0.44 7.11 0.02
C SER A 38 1.94 7.32 0.21
N SER A 39 2.51 8.23 -0.58
CA SER A 39 3.87 8.73 -0.42
C SER A 39 3.96 9.98 0.45
N ASP A 40 2.83 10.42 1.02
CA ASP A 40 2.78 11.53 1.97
C ASP A 40 3.43 11.11 3.29
N GLY A 41 4.68 11.54 3.46
CA GLY A 41 5.43 11.26 4.67
C GLY A 41 4.81 11.86 5.92
N SER A 42 3.94 12.86 5.85
CA SER A 42 3.26 13.38 7.05
C SER A 42 2.28 12.36 7.63
N ALA A 43 1.49 11.69 6.78
CA ALA A 43 0.61 10.59 7.19
C ALA A 43 1.40 9.40 7.74
N ALA A 44 2.52 9.05 7.10
CA ALA A 44 3.39 7.99 7.58
C ALA A 44 4.02 8.32 8.95
N ARG A 45 4.47 9.56 9.17
CA ARG A 45 5.01 10.02 10.47
C ARG A 45 3.97 10.02 11.58
N LEU A 46 2.74 10.44 11.26
CA LEU A 46 1.62 10.36 12.18
C LEU A 46 1.34 8.91 12.58
N ALA A 47 1.31 7.99 11.61
CA ALA A 47 1.08 6.57 11.88
C ALA A 47 2.15 5.96 12.80
N VAL A 48 3.42 6.32 12.60
CA VAL A 48 4.52 5.83 13.45
C VAL A 48 4.72 6.63 14.76
N MET A 49 3.93 7.68 14.99
CA MET A 49 4.01 8.57 16.15
C MET A 49 5.42 9.18 16.34
N ASP A 50 6.09 9.51 15.23
CA ASP A 50 7.41 10.14 15.24
C ASP A 50 7.55 11.16 14.10
N ASP A 51 7.51 12.44 14.47
CA ASP A 51 7.65 13.58 13.56
C ASP A 51 9.03 13.68 12.89
N LYS A 52 10.04 12.95 13.36
CA LYS A 52 11.37 12.88 12.77
C LYS A 52 11.60 11.60 11.96
N SER A 53 10.61 10.70 11.93
CA SER A 53 10.75 9.44 11.21
C SER A 53 10.95 9.67 9.70
N PRO A 54 11.88 8.95 9.07
CA PRO A 54 12.14 9.05 7.64
C PRO A 54 11.11 8.30 6.78
N VAL A 55 10.17 7.57 7.39
CA VAL A 55 9.19 6.75 6.68
C VAL A 55 8.32 7.65 5.79
N ARG A 56 8.11 7.22 4.54
CA ARG A 56 7.31 7.94 3.55
C ARG A 56 6.19 7.16 2.90
N GLN A 57 6.35 5.84 2.79
CA GLN A 57 5.37 4.99 2.10
C GLN A 57 4.52 4.26 3.13
N ILE A 58 3.21 4.45 3.06
CA ILE A 58 2.23 3.83 3.94
C ILE A 58 1.08 3.26 3.12
N ILE A 59 0.68 2.01 3.41
CA ILE A 59 -0.53 1.42 2.85
C ILE A 59 -1.74 2.05 3.55
N ILE A 60 -2.61 2.69 2.75
CA ILE A 60 -3.80 3.41 3.25
C ILE A 60 -5.12 2.71 2.89
N ALA A 61 -5.09 1.77 1.94
CA ALA A 61 -6.24 0.94 1.60
C ALA A 61 -5.81 -0.39 1.00
N ILE A 62 -6.65 -1.41 1.18
CA ILE A 62 -6.58 -2.70 0.48
C ILE A 62 -7.72 -2.67 -0.54
N ILE A 63 -7.43 -3.00 -1.79
CA ILE A 63 -8.42 -2.99 -2.88
C ILE A 63 -9.20 -4.30 -2.83
N ASP A 64 -10.51 -4.19 -2.73
CA ASP A 64 -11.42 -5.32 -2.81
C ASP A 64 -11.41 -5.95 -4.21
N GLU A 65 -11.79 -7.22 -4.29
CA GLU A 65 -12.08 -7.83 -5.58
C GLU A 65 -13.31 -7.14 -6.19
N PRO A 66 -13.32 -6.91 -7.51
CA PRO A 66 -14.52 -6.40 -8.16
C PRO A 66 -15.67 -7.39 -7.89
N GLU A 67 -16.81 -6.88 -7.44
CA GLU A 67 -18.04 -7.67 -7.41
C GLU A 67 -18.21 -8.29 -8.79
N LYS A 68 -18.29 -9.62 -8.84
CA LYS A 68 -18.74 -10.29 -10.07
C LYS A 68 -20.11 -9.71 -10.36
N GLU A 69 -20.27 -8.98 -11.47
CA GLU A 69 -21.58 -8.76 -12.04
C GLU A 69 -22.25 -10.13 -12.10
N ALA A 70 -23.34 -10.27 -11.33
CA ALA A 70 -24.09 -11.51 -11.27
C ALA A 70 -24.40 -11.90 -12.72
N ALA A 71 -23.88 -13.05 -13.15
CA ALA A 71 -24.01 -13.53 -14.51
C ALA A 71 -25.50 -13.46 -14.90
N ALA A 72 -25.83 -12.55 -15.81
CA ALA A 72 -27.15 -12.45 -16.43
C ALA A 72 -27.35 -13.57 -17.44
#